data_AF-A0A1F5JY07-F1
#
_entry.id   AF-A0A1F5JY07-F1
#
_cell.length_a   1.000
_cell.length_b   1.000
_cell.length_c   1.000
_cell.angle_alpha   90.00
_cell.angle_beta   90.00
_cell.angle_gamma   90.00
#
_symmetry.space_group_name_H-M   'P 1'
#
loop_
_entity.id
_entity.type
_entity.pdbx_description
1 polymer ?
#
loop_
_entity_poly.entity_id
_entity_poly.type
_entity_poly.pdbx_seq_one_letter_code
_entity_poly.pdbx_strand_id
1 'polypeptide(L)'
;MLIKFTIYLLIFVLCLNYTQTVSALKKTLVSEQELKETGFTEYESINPNLLIYPLKQLVEKAKLNLFVNKNSKVKYKYTLLDLRFRELVFIINFQKTGFLEEAVGRYNSYLGDLMINHKGSALDYKDTLSGYINVLKNLQDRYDNISSYRLLIQQAIDTTRRLI
;
A
#
# COMPACT_ATOMS: atom_id res chain seq x y z
N MET A 1 -6.12 0.27 40.21
CA MET A 1 -5.13 1.32 39.86
C MET A 1 -4.22 0.88 38.72
N LEU A 2 -3.66 -0.33 38.77
CA LEU A 2 -2.79 -0.89 37.72
C LEU A 2 -3.40 -0.88 36.30
N ILE A 3 -4.67 -1.27 36.16
CA ILE A 3 -5.36 -1.35 34.85
C ILE A 3 -5.51 0.04 34.20
N LYS A 4 -5.78 1.09 34.99
CA LYS A 4 -5.87 2.45 34.45
C LYS A 4 -4.48 2.93 34.00
N PHE A 5 -3.44 2.64 34.79
CA PHE A 5 -2.06 3.00 34.46
C PHE A 5 -1.57 2.32 33.17
N THR A 6 -1.87 1.03 32.97
CA THR A 6 -1.50 0.33 31.73
C THR A 6 -2.23 0.88 30.51
N ILE A 7 -3.51 1.26 30.64
CA ILE A 7 -4.26 1.91 29.55
C ILE A 7 -3.65 3.28 29.21
N TYR A 8 -3.34 4.11 30.20
CA TYR A 8 -2.70 5.41 29.96
C TYR A 8 -1.31 5.27 29.35
N LEU A 9 -0.52 4.29 29.78
CA LEU A 9 0.79 4.00 29.19
C LEU A 9 0.66 3.56 27.73
N LEU A 10 -0.32 2.71 27.41
CA LEU A 10 -0.60 2.28 26.03
C LEU A 10 -0.99 3.48 25.16
N ILE A 11 -1.89 4.33 25.64
CA ILE A 11 -2.31 5.55 24.93
C ILE A 11 -1.12 6.50 24.74
N PHE A 12 -0.29 6.69 25.78
CA PHE A 12 0.89 7.55 25.72
C PHE A 12 1.94 7.03 24.72
N VAL A 13 2.19 5.72 24.69
CA VAL A 13 3.05 5.08 23.69
C VAL A 13 2.48 5.26 22.29
N LEU A 14 1.16 5.11 22.11
CA LEU A 14 0.50 5.36 20.82
C LEU A 14 0.63 6.83 20.38
N CYS A 15 0.45 7.78 21.30
CA CYS A 15 0.58 9.23 21.02
C CYS A 15 2.01 9.66 20.70
N LEU A 16 3.02 9.17 21.43
CA LEU A 16 4.43 9.50 21.17
C LEU A 16 4.88 9.00 19.80
N ASN A 17 4.48 7.78 19.43
CA ASN A 17 4.77 7.23 18.10
C ASN A 17 4.08 8.02 16.98
N TYR A 18 2.86 8.50 17.21
CA TYR A 18 2.16 9.37 16.27
C TYR A 18 2.94 10.68 16.03
N THR A 19 3.47 11.31 17.08
CA THR A 19 4.24 12.57 16.93
C THR A 19 5.60 12.40 16.23
N GLN A 20 6.31 11.28 16.47
CA GLN A 20 7.59 11.01 15.79
C GLN A 20 7.41 10.65 14.31
N THR A 21 6.34 9.92 13.99
CA THR A 21 6.01 9.61 12.58
C THR A 21 5.62 10.88 11.81
N VAL A 22 4.89 11.81 12.41
CA VAL A 22 4.51 13.09 11.77
C VAL A 22 5.70 14.05 11.58
N SER A 23 6.66 14.10 12.51
CA SER A 23 7.81 15.03 12.41
C SER A 23 8.90 14.56 11.43
N ALA A 24 9.01 13.25 11.18
CA ALA A 24 9.95 12.68 10.20
C ALA A 24 9.37 12.62 8.76
N LEU A 25 8.30 13.38 8.47
CA LEU A 25 7.51 13.28 7.23
C LEU A 25 7.68 14.48 6.26
N LYS A 26 8.66 15.36 6.49
CA LYS A 26 8.74 16.66 5.80
C LYS A 26 9.39 16.67 4.41
N LYS A 27 9.91 15.54 3.91
CA LYS A 27 10.49 15.47 2.56
C LYS A 27 9.85 14.32 1.80
N THR A 28 8.95 14.67 0.88
CA THR A 28 8.42 13.74 -0.11
C THR A 28 9.28 13.77 -1.37
N LEU A 29 9.28 12.67 -2.13
CA LEU A 29 9.91 12.63 -3.45
C LEU A 29 9.17 13.51 -4.46
N VAL A 30 7.85 13.50 -4.35
CA VAL A 30 6.91 14.16 -5.25
C VAL A 30 5.85 14.89 -4.43
N SER A 31 5.36 16.03 -4.94
CA SER A 31 4.28 16.78 -4.30
C SER A 31 2.94 16.02 -4.40
N GLU A 32 2.03 16.26 -3.47
CA GLU A 32 0.69 15.63 -3.52
C GLU A 32 -0.09 16.05 -4.78
N GLN A 33 0.10 17.29 -5.25
CA GLN A 33 -0.52 17.78 -6.47
C GLN A 33 -0.02 17.02 -7.71
N GLU A 34 1.29 16.85 -7.86
CA GLU A 34 1.89 16.11 -8.97
C GLU A 34 1.46 14.62 -8.95
N LEU A 35 1.29 14.02 -7.78
CA LEU A 35 0.71 12.68 -7.68
C LEU A 35 -0.75 12.65 -8.16
N LYS A 36 -1.57 13.62 -7.77
CA LYS A 36 -2.96 13.72 -8.24
C LYS A 36 -3.07 13.85 -9.75
N GLU A 37 -2.14 14.58 -10.38
CA GLU A 37 -2.06 14.69 -11.84
C GLU A 37 -1.78 13.34 -12.53
N THR A 38 -1.12 12.41 -11.85
CA THR A 38 -0.92 11.04 -12.35
C THR A 38 -2.10 10.09 -12.13
N GLY A 39 -3.18 10.58 -11.51
CA GLY A 39 -4.38 9.80 -11.18
C GLY A 39 -4.36 9.17 -9.78
N PHE A 40 -3.39 9.54 -8.93
CA PHE A 40 -3.37 9.13 -7.52
C PHE A 40 -4.45 9.88 -6.73
N THR A 41 -5.20 9.16 -5.89
CA THR A 41 -6.30 9.76 -5.12
C THR A 41 -5.88 10.16 -3.72
N GLU A 42 -5.40 9.19 -2.93
CA GLU A 42 -5.06 9.38 -1.53
C GLU A 42 -4.12 8.28 -1.00
N TYR A 43 -3.41 8.59 0.09
CA TYR A 43 -2.63 7.58 0.81
C TYR A 43 -3.51 6.72 1.71
N GLU A 44 -3.00 5.55 2.04
CA GLU A 44 -3.63 4.69 3.02
C GLU A 44 -3.31 5.16 4.45
N SER A 45 -4.36 5.42 5.22
CA SER A 45 -4.26 5.95 6.59
C SER A 45 -3.52 5.01 7.55
N ILE A 46 -3.72 3.70 7.41
CA ILE A 46 -3.05 2.67 8.21
C ILE A 46 -2.06 1.90 7.34
N ASN A 47 -0.77 2.19 7.48
CA ASN A 47 0.31 1.61 6.66
C ASN A 47 1.37 0.88 7.50
N PRO A 48 2.32 0.15 6.89
CA PRO A 48 3.30 -0.67 7.62
C PRO A 48 4.14 0.06 8.67
N ASN A 49 4.26 1.38 8.57
CA ASN A 49 5.01 2.20 9.52
C ASN A 49 4.24 2.45 10.84
N LEU A 50 3.01 1.94 11.00
CA LEU A 50 2.19 2.11 12.20
C LEU A 50 2.03 0.80 12.99
N LEU A 51 2.09 0.89 14.32
CA LEU A 51 1.98 -0.27 15.22
C LEU A 51 0.63 -1.00 15.13
N ILE A 52 -0.42 -0.31 14.71
CA ILE A 52 -1.77 -0.89 14.54
C ILE A 52 -1.93 -1.65 13.21
N TYR A 53 -0.92 -1.63 12.34
CA TYR A 53 -0.97 -2.26 11.03
C TYR A 53 -1.29 -3.77 11.05
N PRO A 54 -0.75 -4.59 11.99
CA PRO A 54 -1.13 -6.01 12.08
C PRO A 54 -2.63 -6.21 12.36
N LEU A 55 -3.25 -5.34 13.17
CA LEU A 55 -4.68 -5.42 13.45
C LEU A 55 -5.52 -5.17 12.19
N LYS A 56 -5.12 -4.18 11.38
CA LYS A 56 -5.76 -3.92 10.08
C LYS A 56 -5.75 -5.19 9.20
N GLN A 57 -4.60 -5.85 9.10
CA GLN A 57 -4.46 -7.06 8.29
C GLN A 57 -5.36 -8.21 8.77
N LEU A 58 -5.53 -8.36 10.08
CA LEU A 58 -6.45 -9.36 10.64
C LEU A 58 -7.91 -9.07 10.25
N VAL A 59 -8.32 -7.80 10.34
CA VAL A 59 -9.67 -7.37 9.96
C VAL A 59 -9.92 -7.59 8.47
N GLU A 60 -8.94 -7.29 7.61
CA GLU A 60 -9.04 -7.50 6.17
C GLU A 60 -9.18 -8.99 5.80
N LYS A 61 -8.38 -9.86 6.44
CA LYS A 61 -8.49 -11.31 6.25
C LYS A 61 -9.83 -11.85 6.73
N ALA A 62 -10.29 -11.40 7.90
CA ALA A 62 -11.60 -11.78 8.42
C ALA A 62 -12.71 -11.37 7.45
N LYS A 63 -12.70 -10.13 6.96
CA LYS A 63 -13.69 -9.62 6.00
C LYS A 63 -13.67 -10.40 4.68
N LEU A 64 -12.50 -10.79 4.18
CA LEU A 64 -12.40 -11.62 2.97
C LEU A 64 -13.08 -12.99 3.14
N ASN A 65 -13.01 -13.57 4.34
CA ASN A 65 -13.64 -14.85 4.66
C ASN A 65 -15.15 -14.76 4.86
N LEU A 66 -15.68 -13.57 5.19
CA LEU A 66 -17.12 -13.34 5.33
C LEU A 66 -17.85 -13.23 3.98
N PHE A 67 -17.14 -12.96 2.88
CA PHE A 67 -17.76 -12.91 1.55
C PHE A 67 -18.02 -14.31 1.01
N VAL A 68 -19.30 -14.70 0.99
CA VAL A 68 -19.77 -15.97 0.41
C VAL A 68 -19.91 -15.88 -1.11
N ASN A 69 -20.30 -14.72 -1.65
CA ASN A 69 -20.45 -14.52 -3.09
C ASN A 69 -19.10 -14.35 -3.79
N LYS A 70 -18.84 -15.16 -4.83
CA LYS A 70 -17.62 -15.13 -5.64
C LYS A 70 -17.33 -13.75 -6.23
N ASN A 71 -18.33 -13.07 -6.80
CA ASN A 71 -18.14 -11.75 -7.43
C ASN A 71 -17.79 -10.68 -6.39
N SER A 72 -18.48 -10.69 -5.24
CA SER A 72 -18.17 -9.80 -4.12
C SER A 72 -16.76 -10.04 -3.57
N LYS A 73 -16.33 -11.31 -3.53
CA LYS A 73 -14.99 -11.69 -3.10
C LYS A 73 -13.92 -11.19 -4.08
N VAL A 74 -14.14 -11.31 -5.39
CA VAL A 74 -13.22 -10.76 -6.41
C VAL A 74 -13.13 -9.25 -6.31
N LYS A 75 -14.27 -8.55 -6.25
CA LYS A 75 -14.30 -7.09 -6.07
C LYS A 75 -13.52 -6.67 -4.83
N TYR A 76 -13.70 -7.39 -3.71
CA TYR A 76 -12.97 -7.10 -2.49
C TYR A 76 -11.46 -7.38 -2.61
N LYS A 77 -11.03 -8.41 -3.38
CA LYS A 77 -9.60 -8.61 -3.67
C LYS A 77 -8.99 -7.43 -4.43
N TYR A 78 -9.71 -6.85 -5.40
CA TYR A 78 -9.27 -5.62 -6.07
C TYR A 78 -9.27 -4.41 -5.12
N THR A 79 -10.21 -4.32 -4.17
CA THR A 79 -10.14 -3.33 -3.09
C THR A 79 -8.88 -3.51 -2.24
N LEU A 80 -8.53 -4.75 -1.88
CA LEU A 80 -7.30 -5.01 -1.12
C LEU A 80 -6.05 -4.64 -1.92
N LEU A 81 -6.04 -4.92 -3.23
CA LEU A 81 -4.96 -4.50 -4.13
C LEU A 81 -4.80 -2.97 -4.15
N ASP A 82 -5.90 -2.22 -4.26
CA ASP A 82 -5.90 -0.75 -4.19
C ASP A 82 -5.32 -0.24 -2.86
N LEU A 83 -5.71 -0.84 -1.74
CA LEU A 83 -5.13 -0.50 -0.43
C LEU A 83 -3.62 -0.77 -0.39
N ARG A 84 -3.16 -1.90 -0.94
CA ARG A 84 -1.72 -2.21 -1.01
C ARG A 84 -0.98 -1.22 -1.93
N PHE A 85 -1.59 -0.81 -3.03
CA PHE A 85 -1.03 0.20 -3.92
C PHE A 85 -0.86 1.54 -3.19
N ARG A 86 -1.87 2.02 -2.47
CA ARG A 86 -1.81 3.26 -1.69
C ARG A 86 -0.79 3.20 -0.55
N GLU A 87 -0.65 2.06 0.11
CA GLU A 87 0.43 1.80 1.08
C GLU A 87 1.81 1.91 0.41
N LEU A 88 1.98 1.27 -0.76
CA LEU A 88 3.24 1.29 -1.49
C LEU A 88 3.61 2.71 -1.93
N VAL A 89 2.67 3.46 -2.49
CA VAL A 89 2.87 4.87 -2.88
C VAL A 89 3.26 5.73 -1.69
N PHE A 90 2.66 5.53 -0.51
CA PHE A 90 3.09 6.20 0.72
C PHE A 90 4.54 5.88 1.07
N ILE A 91 4.89 4.59 1.12
CA ILE A 91 6.24 4.16 1.50
C ILE A 91 7.30 4.71 0.54
N ILE A 92 7.02 4.70 -0.76
CA ILE A 92 7.92 5.26 -1.77
C ILE A 92 8.02 6.78 -1.60
N ASN A 93 6.88 7.49 -1.62
CA ASN A 93 6.90 8.96 -1.65
C ASN A 93 7.52 9.57 -0.40
N PHE A 94 7.31 8.95 0.77
CA PHE A 94 7.89 9.39 2.05
C PHE A 94 9.25 8.74 2.35
N GLN A 95 9.86 8.07 1.37
CA GLN A 95 11.18 7.46 1.46
C GLN A 95 11.36 6.54 2.67
N LYS A 96 10.32 5.78 3.04
CA LYS A 96 10.36 4.83 4.17
C LYS A 96 11.00 3.52 3.72
N THR A 97 12.24 3.60 3.23
CA THR A 97 12.93 2.52 2.51
C THR A 97 13.07 1.21 3.29
N GLY A 98 13.12 1.27 4.63
CA GLY A 98 13.12 0.08 5.49
C GLY A 98 11.87 -0.80 5.38
N PHE A 99 10.77 -0.28 4.82
CA PHE A 99 9.52 -1.01 4.61
C PHE A 99 9.23 -1.28 3.12
N LEU A 100 10.08 -0.81 2.21
CA LEU A 100 9.78 -0.83 0.76
C LEU A 100 9.70 -2.25 0.21
N GLU A 101 10.67 -3.10 0.55
CA GLU A 101 10.70 -4.49 0.10
C GLU A 101 9.45 -5.25 0.56
N GLU A 102 9.06 -5.09 1.83
CA GLU A 102 7.86 -5.72 2.37
C GLU A 102 6.58 -5.19 1.68
N ALA A 103 6.48 -3.88 1.47
CA ALA A 103 5.34 -3.27 0.78
C ALA A 103 5.21 -3.77 -0.67
N VAL A 104 6.32 -3.84 -1.41
CA VAL A 104 6.37 -4.37 -2.78
C VAL A 104 6.02 -5.85 -2.81
N GLY A 105 6.63 -6.66 -1.92
CA GLY A 105 6.35 -8.09 -1.83
C GLY A 105 4.87 -8.36 -1.55
N ARG A 106 4.24 -7.57 -0.67
CA ARG A 106 2.82 -7.66 -0.37
C ARG A 106 1.97 -7.27 -1.57
N TYR A 107 2.21 -6.10 -2.18
CA TYR A 107 1.50 -5.67 -3.38
C TYR A 107 1.56 -6.72 -4.49
N ASN A 108 2.75 -7.26 -4.78
CA ASN A 108 2.96 -8.29 -5.79
C ASN A 108 2.29 -9.62 -5.43
N SER A 109 2.20 -9.98 -4.15
CA SER A 109 1.48 -11.18 -3.73
C SER A 109 -0.01 -11.09 -4.04
N TYR A 110 -0.63 -9.93 -3.84
CA TYR A 110 -2.04 -9.70 -4.20
C TYR A 110 -2.26 -9.73 -5.72
N LEU A 111 -1.33 -9.13 -6.50
CA LEU A 111 -1.35 -9.26 -7.95
C LEU A 111 -1.22 -10.72 -8.40
N GLY A 112 -0.30 -11.47 -7.82
CA GLY A 112 -0.09 -12.88 -8.16
C GLY A 112 -1.33 -13.75 -7.90
N ASP A 113 -2.00 -13.55 -6.77
CA ASP A 113 -3.26 -14.23 -6.47
C ASP A 113 -4.37 -13.87 -7.47
N LEU A 114 -4.48 -12.59 -7.87
CA LEU A 114 -5.42 -12.15 -8.91
C LEU A 114 -5.08 -12.74 -10.28
N MET A 115 -3.79 -12.81 -10.65
CA MET A 115 -3.34 -13.39 -11.91
C MET A 115 -3.66 -14.88 -12.02
N ILE A 116 -3.50 -15.63 -10.93
CA ILE A 116 -3.74 -17.09 -10.93
C ILE A 116 -5.24 -17.38 -10.88
N ASN A 117 -5.97 -16.69 -10.00
CA ASN A 117 -7.32 -17.10 -9.64
C ASN A 117 -8.43 -16.27 -10.31
N HIS A 118 -8.13 -15.04 -10.78
CA HIS A 118 -9.13 -14.03 -11.17
C HIS A 118 -8.75 -13.20 -12.40
N LYS A 119 -7.86 -13.72 -13.28
CA LYS A 119 -7.37 -12.97 -14.46
C LYS A 119 -8.48 -12.49 -15.39
N GLY A 120 -9.54 -13.27 -15.57
CA GLY A 120 -10.67 -12.90 -16.42
C GLY A 120 -11.39 -11.62 -15.97
N SER A 121 -11.30 -11.24 -14.71
CA SER A 121 -11.87 -9.99 -14.17
C SER A 121 -10.94 -8.79 -14.30
N ALA A 122 -9.70 -8.95 -14.78
CA ALA A 122 -8.74 -7.84 -14.89
C ALA A 122 -9.19 -6.77 -15.89
N LEU A 123 -9.97 -7.15 -16.90
CA LEU A 123 -10.54 -6.22 -17.88
C LEU A 123 -11.42 -5.15 -17.22
N ASP A 124 -12.18 -5.53 -16.20
CA ASP A 124 -13.06 -4.60 -15.45
C ASP A 124 -12.27 -3.55 -14.65
N TYR A 125 -10.98 -3.79 -14.40
CA TYR A 125 -10.10 -2.92 -13.60
C TYR A 125 -8.92 -2.37 -14.42
N LYS A 126 -8.92 -2.55 -15.74
CA LYS A 126 -7.79 -2.21 -16.62
C LYS A 126 -7.34 -0.75 -16.48
N ASP A 127 -8.28 0.18 -16.42
CA ASP A 127 -7.98 1.62 -16.31
C ASP A 127 -7.34 1.93 -14.95
N THR A 128 -7.87 1.33 -13.88
CA THR A 128 -7.31 1.45 -12.53
C THR A 128 -5.88 0.91 -12.46
N LEU A 129 -5.65 -0.30 -12.99
CA LEU A 129 -4.32 -0.92 -13.02
C LEU A 129 -3.32 -0.12 -13.88
N SER A 130 -3.81 0.48 -14.97
CA SER A 130 -3.01 1.37 -15.82
C SER A 130 -2.65 2.67 -15.09
N GLY A 131 -3.58 3.21 -14.29
CA GLY A 131 -3.31 4.31 -13.37
C GLY A 131 -2.21 3.98 -12.36
N TYR A 132 -2.23 2.78 -11.78
CA TYR A 132 -1.18 2.35 -10.85
C TYR A 132 0.20 2.34 -11.52
N ILE A 133 0.30 1.83 -12.74
CA ILE A 133 1.55 1.83 -13.52
C ILE A 133 2.06 3.26 -13.72
N ASN A 134 1.17 4.21 -14.04
CA ASN A 134 1.55 5.61 -14.26
C ASN A 134 2.12 6.24 -12.99
N VAL A 135 1.43 6.09 -11.86
CA VAL A 135 1.88 6.62 -10.56
C VAL A 135 3.22 6.00 -10.15
N LEU A 136 3.36 4.67 -10.28
CA LEU A 136 4.60 3.98 -9.90
C LEU A 136 5.78 4.38 -10.78
N LYS A 137 5.57 4.62 -12.08
CA LYS A 137 6.62 5.13 -12.97
C LYS A 137 7.08 6.53 -12.57
N ASN A 138 6.13 7.44 -12.30
CA ASN A 138 6.48 8.79 -11.86
C ASN A 138 7.36 8.77 -10.60
N LEU A 139 6.97 7.95 -9.62
CA LEU A 139 7.76 7.77 -8.39
C LEU A 139 9.10 7.08 -8.64
N GLN A 140 9.15 6.06 -9.50
CA GLN A 140 10.37 5.34 -9.86
C GLN A 140 11.44 6.27 -10.45
N ASP A 141 11.02 7.21 -11.30
CA ASP A 141 11.93 8.13 -11.99
C ASP A 141 12.64 9.12 -11.05
N ARG A 142 12.25 9.15 -9.77
CA ARG A 142 12.94 9.93 -8.72
C ARG A 142 14.07 9.17 -8.02
N TYR A 143 14.26 7.89 -8.35
CA TYR A 143 15.37 7.07 -7.84
C TYR A 143 16.45 6.88 -8.89
N ASP A 144 17.71 6.88 -8.43
CA ASP A 144 18.88 6.60 -9.26
C ASP A 144 18.73 5.26 -10.00
N ASN A 145 19.20 5.24 -11.26
CA ASN A 145 19.08 4.10 -12.17
C ASN A 145 19.67 2.80 -11.61
N ILE A 146 20.70 2.90 -10.77
CA ILE A 146 21.40 1.76 -10.16
C ILE A 146 20.86 1.37 -8.78
N SER A 147 19.86 2.09 -8.25
CA SER A 147 19.35 1.83 -6.91
C SER A 147 18.47 0.57 -6.86
N SER A 148 18.63 -0.22 -5.80
CA SER A 148 17.77 -1.38 -5.52
C SER A 148 16.29 -0.99 -5.36
N TYR A 149 16.03 0.21 -4.83
CA TYR A 149 14.67 0.74 -4.70
C TYR A 149 13.99 0.94 -6.06
N ARG A 150 14.70 1.45 -7.06
CA ARG A 150 14.18 1.57 -8.43
C ARG A 150 13.80 0.20 -9.00
N LEU A 151 14.60 -0.83 -8.75
CA LEU A 151 14.34 -2.21 -9.19
C LEU A 151 13.10 -2.81 -8.51
N LEU A 152 12.93 -2.59 -7.21
CA LEU A 152 11.73 -3.03 -6.48
C LEU A 152 10.46 -2.38 -7.05
N ILE A 153 10.51 -1.08 -7.36
CA ILE A 153 9.38 -0.38 -8.00
C ILE A 153 9.15 -0.90 -9.43
N GLN A 154 10.23 -1.19 -10.17
CA GLN A 154 10.14 -1.79 -11.51
C GLN A 154 9.40 -3.13 -11.46
N GLN A 155 9.73 -3.97 -10.47
CA GLN A 155 9.08 -5.26 -10.27
C GLN A 155 7.57 -5.10 -10.03
N ALA A 156 7.16 -4.12 -9.25
CA ALA A 156 5.74 -3.81 -9.03
C ALA A 156 5.04 -3.36 -10.32
N ILE A 157 5.68 -2.50 -11.12
CA ILE A 157 5.18 -2.06 -12.43
C ILE A 157 5.00 -3.26 -13.36
N ASP A 158 6.02 -4.11 -13.49
CA ASP A 158 5.99 -5.24 -14.42
C ASP A 158 5.02 -6.33 -14.00
N THR A 159 4.87 -6.56 -12.69
CA THR A 159 3.86 -7.49 -12.17
C THR A 159 2.45 -6.96 -12.46
N THR A 160 2.23 -5.65 -12.30
CA THR A 160 0.93 -5.02 -12.61
C THR A 160 0.60 -5.17 -14.10
N ARG A 161 1.58 -4.95 -14.99
CA ARG A 161 1.42 -5.13 -16.44
C ARG A 161 1.04 -6.54 -16.84
N ARG A 162 1.51 -7.57 -16.13
CA ARG A 162 1.20 -8.98 -16.43
C ARG A 162 -0.23 -9.38 -16.06
N LEU A 163 -0.88 -8.62 -15.18
CA LEU A 163 -2.27 -8.85 -14.79
C LEU A 163 -3.27 -8.32 -15.84
N ILE A 164 -2.93 -7.19 -16.48
CA ILE A 164 -3.70 -6.60 -17.59
C ILE A 164 -3.60 -7.49 -18.83
#